data_AF-A0A8C9PK79-F1
#
_entry.id   AF-A0A8C9PK79-F1
#
_cell.length_a   1.000
_cell.length_b   1.000
_cell.length_c   1.000
_cell.angle_alpha   90.00
_cell.angle_beta   90.00
_cell.angle_gamma   90.00
#
_symmetry.space_group_name_H-M   'P 1'
#
loop_
_entity.id
_entity.type
_entity.pdbx_description
1 polymer ?
#
loop_
_entity_poly.entity_id
_entity_poly.type
_entity_poly.pdbx_seq_one_letter_code
_entity_poly.pdbx_strand_id
1 'polypeptide(L)'
;LPSGFQGAHAAASTQRKHDRPLLTFTSWEGRAACFKELMTIFQLLHWNGSLKALRETKCSRQEVISYYSQYSLDEKMRSHMALDWIMKERESPGILSQELRMALRQLEEARKAGQELRFYKEKKEILSLALTQIYSDPDPSSPSDDQLSLAALCGYH
;
A
#
# COMPACT_ATOMS: atom_id res chain seq x y z
N LEU A 1 54.85 71.54 8.46
CA LEU A 1 53.73 71.67 7.48
C LEU A 1 54.35 71.79 6.09
N PRO A 2 53.79 71.20 5.02
CA PRO A 2 52.37 70.84 4.78
C PRO A 2 52.13 69.31 4.79
N SER A 3 51.03 68.78 5.33
CA SER A 3 49.63 68.69 4.83
C SER A 3 49.41 67.60 3.77
N GLY A 4 48.67 66.55 4.13
CA GLY A 4 48.16 65.52 3.20
C GLY A 4 47.32 64.46 3.93
N PHE A 5 46.05 64.36 3.56
CA PHE A 5 44.95 63.69 4.26
C PHE A 5 44.68 62.25 3.74
N GLN A 6 44.10 61.42 4.62
CA GLN A 6 43.15 60.31 4.36
C GLN A 6 43.50 59.07 3.51
N GLY A 7 43.03 57.90 3.99
CA GLY A 7 42.73 56.76 3.13
C GLY A 7 42.69 55.40 3.85
N ALA A 8 41.49 54.92 4.16
CA ALA A 8 41.20 53.58 4.69
C ALA A 8 41.53 52.45 3.69
N HIS A 9 41.74 51.22 4.17
CA HIS A 9 40.87 50.06 3.86
C HIS A 9 41.38 48.75 4.47
N ALA A 10 40.40 47.93 4.87
CA ALA A 10 40.49 46.64 5.51
C ALA A 10 41.00 45.50 4.60
N ALA A 11 41.47 44.41 5.23
CA ALA A 11 41.32 43.06 4.66
C ALA A 11 41.24 42.02 5.78
N ALA A 12 40.11 41.32 5.81
CA ALA A 12 39.84 40.16 6.64
C ALA A 12 40.47 38.88 6.05
N SER A 13 40.79 37.91 6.89
CA SER A 13 41.15 36.54 6.52
C SER A 13 40.59 35.61 7.61
N THR A 14 39.43 34.96 7.41
CA THR A 14 39.17 33.71 6.68
C THR A 14 39.32 32.45 7.55
N GLN A 15 38.31 31.57 7.43
CA GLN A 15 38.22 30.16 7.84
C GLN A 15 37.80 29.86 9.30
N ARG A 16 36.48 29.74 9.50
CA ARG A 16 35.92 28.69 10.36
C ARG A 16 35.18 27.67 9.50
N LYS A 17 35.67 26.43 9.57
CA LYS A 17 35.19 25.23 8.88
C LYS A 17 33.69 25.02 9.18
N HIS A 18 32.91 24.85 8.12
CA HIS A 18 31.55 24.34 8.22
C HIS A 18 31.60 22.84 8.54
N ASP A 19 31.48 22.49 9.81
CA ASP A 19 30.98 21.17 10.21
C ASP A 19 29.48 21.14 9.95
N ARG A 20 29.09 20.77 8.73
CA ARG A 20 27.71 20.46 8.39
C ARG A 20 27.59 18.93 8.37
N PRO A 21 26.85 18.30 9.30
CA PRO A 21 26.70 16.86 9.29
C PRO A 21 26.04 16.45 7.97
N LEU A 22 26.76 15.67 7.17
CA LEU A 22 26.22 14.97 6.01
C LEU A 22 25.22 13.93 6.52
N LEU A 23 24.00 14.35 6.81
CA LEU A 23 22.85 13.44 6.86
C LEU A 23 22.76 12.85 5.46
N THR A 24 23.29 11.63 5.32
CA THR A 24 23.53 10.97 4.04
C THR A 24 22.26 11.00 3.21
N PHE A 25 22.39 11.33 1.93
CA PHE A 25 21.31 11.40 0.95
C PHE A 25 20.34 10.18 1.02
N THR A 26 20.89 9.00 1.31
CA THR A 26 20.17 7.74 1.57
C THR A 26 19.18 7.79 2.74
N SER A 27 19.43 8.60 3.76
CA SER A 27 18.57 8.79 4.94
C SER A 27 17.29 9.55 4.62
N TRP A 28 17.35 10.49 3.67
CA TRP A 28 16.22 11.31 3.25
C TRP A 28 15.34 10.59 2.22
N GLU A 29 15.96 9.87 1.29
CA GLU A 29 15.25 8.99 0.35
C GLU A 29 14.51 7.87 1.07
N GLY A 30 15.14 7.25 2.08
CA GLY A 30 14.48 6.24 2.92
C GLY A 30 13.25 6.79 3.65
N ARG A 31 13.34 8.00 4.22
CA ARG A 31 12.19 8.67 4.86
C ARG A 31 11.07 9.03 3.87
N ALA A 32 11.42 9.48 2.67
CA ALA A 32 10.45 9.80 1.62
C ALA A 32 9.74 8.55 1.07
N ALA A 33 10.47 7.45 0.90
CA ALA A 33 9.92 6.16 0.47
C ALA A 33 8.93 5.60 1.53
N CYS A 34 9.32 5.59 2.81
CA CYS A 34 8.43 5.18 3.90
C CYS A 34 7.17 6.05 3.99
N PHE A 35 7.28 7.36 3.78
CA PHE A 35 6.11 8.23 3.82
C PHE A 35 5.13 7.93 2.69
N LYS A 36 5.64 7.67 1.47
CA LYS A 36 4.80 7.31 0.32
C LYS A 36 4.12 5.95 0.48
N GLU A 37 4.82 5.00 1.09
CA GLU A 37 4.27 3.68 1.41
C GLU A 37 3.19 3.78 2.49
N LEU A 38 3.47 4.50 3.58
CA LEU A 38 2.50 4.76 4.64
C LEU A 38 1.24 5.45 4.12
N MET A 39 1.40 6.44 3.23
CA MET A 39 0.27 7.11 2.58
C MET A 39 -0.61 6.12 1.79
N THR A 40 0.03 5.19 1.07
CA THR A 40 -0.68 4.15 0.30
C THR A 40 -1.45 3.20 1.23
N ILE A 41 -0.82 2.79 2.34
CA ILE A 41 -1.47 1.94 3.36
C ILE A 41 -2.72 2.63 3.93
N PHE A 42 -2.61 3.92 4.29
CA PHE A 42 -3.78 4.67 4.78
C PHE A 42 -4.90 4.78 3.75
N GLN A 43 -4.57 4.99 2.47
CA GLN A 43 -5.57 5.02 1.40
C GLN A 43 -6.27 3.67 1.25
N LEU A 44 -5.54 2.55 1.38
CA LEU A 44 -6.11 1.21 1.32
C LEU A 44 -6.98 0.88 2.54
N LEU A 45 -6.53 1.23 3.75
CA LEU A 45 -7.31 1.08 4.99
C LEU A 45 -8.59 1.91 4.97
N HIS A 46 -8.55 3.09 4.35
CA HIS A 46 -9.75 3.89 4.16
C HIS A 46 -10.70 3.22 3.17
N TRP A 47 -10.17 2.70 2.07
CA TRP A 47 -10.94 2.05 1.01
C TRP A 47 -11.61 0.74 1.47
N ASN A 48 -10.91 -0.14 2.19
CA ASN A 48 -11.49 -1.38 2.69
C ASN A 48 -12.38 -1.16 3.95
N GLY A 49 -12.35 0.03 4.55
CA GLY A 49 -13.16 0.38 5.72
C GLY A 49 -12.51 0.06 7.07
N SER A 50 -11.31 -0.54 7.09
CA SER A 50 -10.58 -0.82 8.34
C SER A 50 -10.24 0.46 9.11
N LEU A 51 -10.02 1.59 8.42
CA LEU A 51 -9.78 2.88 9.08
C LEU A 51 -11.00 3.37 9.87
N LYS A 52 -12.23 3.05 9.41
CA LYS A 52 -13.46 3.34 10.15
C LYS A 52 -13.55 2.47 11.41
N ALA A 53 -13.26 1.18 11.29
CA ALA A 53 -13.22 0.25 12.43
C ALA A 53 -12.18 0.69 13.48
N LEU A 54 -10.97 1.08 13.06
CA LEU A 54 -9.91 1.59 13.95
C LEU A 54 -10.32 2.87 14.70
N ARG A 55 -11.12 3.73 14.05
CA ARG A 55 -11.68 4.92 14.70
C ARG A 55 -12.70 4.55 15.77
N GLU A 56 -13.53 3.54 15.50
CA GLU A 56 -14.55 3.05 16.44
C GLU A 56 -13.92 2.34 17.66
N THR A 57 -12.75 1.72 17.50
CA THR A 57 -11.97 1.12 18.60
C THR A 57 -11.15 2.12 19.42
N LYS A 58 -11.39 3.43 19.26
CA LYS A 58 -10.72 4.54 19.98
C LYS A 58 -9.18 4.59 19.81
N CYS A 59 -8.64 4.04 18.72
CA CYS A 59 -7.22 4.19 18.44
C CYS A 59 -6.91 5.67 18.12
N SER A 60 -5.91 6.26 18.77
CA SER A 60 -5.50 7.63 18.46
C SER A 60 -4.80 7.68 17.11
N ARG A 61 -4.85 8.84 16.46
CA ARG A 61 -4.15 9.08 15.19
C ARG A 61 -2.65 8.76 15.29
N GLN A 62 -2.02 9.10 16.42
CA GLN A 62 -0.59 8.87 16.63
C GLN A 62 -0.25 7.40 16.78
N GLU A 63 -1.09 6.63 17.48
CA GLU A 63 -0.89 5.17 17.62
C GLU A 63 -1.03 4.46 16.27
N VAL A 64 -2.03 4.83 15.47
CA VAL A 64 -2.22 4.25 14.13
C VAL A 64 -1.04 4.57 13.22
N ILE A 65 -0.57 5.83 13.21
CA ILE A 65 0.62 6.22 12.43
C ILE A 65 1.86 5.47 12.91
N SER A 66 2.06 5.38 14.23
CA SER A 66 3.22 4.70 14.83
C SER A 66 3.23 3.21 14.48
N TYR A 67 2.07 2.56 14.56
CA TYR A 67 1.91 1.15 14.21
C TYR A 67 2.25 0.91 12.74
N TYR A 68 1.56 1.59 11.81
CA TYR A 68 1.75 1.35 10.37
C TYR A 68 3.08 1.89 9.83
N SER A 69 3.78 2.78 10.53
CA SER A 69 5.12 3.23 10.11
C SER A 69 6.18 2.13 10.17
N GLN A 70 5.91 1.03 10.89
CA GLN A 70 6.80 -0.12 11.01
C GLN A 70 6.49 -1.22 9.99
N TYR A 71 5.38 -1.10 9.25
CA TYR A 71 4.97 -2.10 8.26
C TYR A 71 5.23 -1.60 6.84
N SER A 72 5.78 -2.47 6.03
CA SER A 72 5.80 -2.32 4.57
C SER A 72 4.56 -2.94 3.95
N LEU A 73 4.15 -2.46 2.79
CA LEU A 73 3.08 -3.01 1.97
C LEU A 73 3.57 -4.32 1.31
N ASP A 74 3.73 -5.32 2.14
CA ASP A 74 4.22 -6.64 1.82
C ASP A 74 3.08 -7.63 1.55
N GLU A 75 3.45 -8.87 1.26
CA GLU A 75 2.49 -9.93 0.98
C GLU A 75 1.56 -10.22 2.16
N LYS A 76 2.06 -10.09 3.39
CA LYS A 76 1.28 -10.33 4.60
C LYS A 76 0.19 -9.26 4.76
N MET A 77 0.52 -7.99 4.56
CA MET A 77 -0.44 -6.90 4.63
C MET A 77 -1.48 -7.00 3.51
N ARG A 78 -1.06 -7.34 2.28
CA ARG A 78 -2.00 -7.60 1.17
C ARG A 78 -2.94 -8.76 1.49
N SER A 79 -2.41 -9.86 2.01
CA SER A 79 -3.20 -11.01 2.43
C SER A 79 -4.23 -10.67 3.49
N HIS A 80 -3.87 -9.85 4.48
CA HIS A 80 -4.81 -9.41 5.51
C HIS A 80 -5.96 -8.59 4.92
N MET A 81 -5.65 -7.64 4.03
CA MET A 81 -6.68 -6.86 3.34
C MET A 81 -7.51 -7.71 2.37
N ALA A 82 -6.92 -8.73 1.76
CA ALA A 82 -7.63 -9.67 0.90
C ALA A 82 -8.68 -10.46 1.69
N LEU A 83 -8.36 -10.90 2.91
CA LEU A 83 -9.32 -11.56 3.80
C LEU A 83 -10.54 -10.68 4.10
N ASP A 84 -10.35 -9.39 4.36
CA ASP A 84 -11.48 -8.44 4.56
C ASP A 84 -12.42 -8.42 3.35
N TRP A 85 -11.86 -8.48 2.13
CA TRP A 85 -12.63 -8.53 0.90
C TRP A 85 -13.32 -9.88 0.65
N ILE A 86 -12.69 -10.99 1.03
CA ILE A 86 -13.31 -12.32 0.99
C ILE A 86 -14.51 -12.37 1.93
N MET A 87 -14.40 -11.80 3.14
CA MET A 87 -15.54 -11.72 4.07
C MET A 87 -16.70 -10.93 3.47
N LYS A 88 -16.43 -9.80 2.82
CA LYS A 88 -17.46 -9.03 2.11
C LYS A 88 -18.10 -9.77 0.95
N GLU A 89 -17.33 -10.55 0.19
CA GLU A 89 -17.86 -11.41 -0.88
C GLU A 89 -18.83 -12.46 -0.34
N ARG A 90 -18.55 -13.02 0.85
CA ARG A 90 -19.46 -13.97 1.52
C ARG A 90 -20.77 -13.31 1.97
N GLU A 91 -20.72 -12.05 2.41
CA GLU A 91 -21.91 -11.27 2.81
C GLU A 91 -22.72 -10.78 1.60
N SER A 92 -22.04 -10.38 0.53
CA SER A 92 -22.63 -9.84 -0.69
C SER A 92 -21.91 -10.42 -1.92
N PRO A 93 -22.38 -11.56 -2.44
CA PRO A 93 -21.78 -12.19 -3.62
C PRO A 93 -21.71 -11.25 -4.82
N GLY A 94 -20.56 -11.26 -5.51
CA GLY A 94 -20.27 -10.42 -6.68
C GLY A 94 -19.64 -9.06 -6.36
N ILE A 95 -19.55 -8.64 -5.09
CA ILE A 95 -18.96 -7.35 -4.71
C ILE A 95 -17.47 -7.28 -5.06
N LEU A 96 -16.72 -8.37 -4.89
CA LEU A 96 -15.29 -8.45 -5.16
C LEU A 96 -15.01 -8.31 -6.66
N SER A 97 -15.78 -9.03 -7.49
CA SER A 97 -15.67 -8.96 -8.95
C SER A 97 -16.05 -7.58 -9.49
N GLN A 98 -17.09 -6.97 -8.90
CA GLN A 98 -17.49 -5.60 -9.22
C GLN A 98 -16.40 -4.59 -8.86
N GLU A 99 -15.85 -4.69 -7.66
CA GLU A 99 -14.82 -3.79 -7.17
C GLU A 99 -13.51 -3.93 -7.97
N LEU A 100 -13.14 -5.14 -8.39
CA LEU A 100 -11.98 -5.35 -9.27
C LEU A 100 -12.17 -4.65 -10.62
N ARG A 101 -13.36 -4.75 -11.21
CA ARG A 101 -13.65 -4.05 -12.47
C ARG A 101 -13.54 -2.53 -12.30
N MET A 102 -14.03 -2.00 -11.18
CA MET A 102 -13.88 -0.59 -10.84
C MET A 102 -12.41 -0.20 -10.64
N ALA A 103 -11.63 -1.03 -9.93
CA ALA A 103 -10.20 -0.80 -9.70
C ALA A 103 -9.40 -0.72 -11.02
N LEU A 104 -9.67 -1.63 -11.95
CA LEU A 104 -9.03 -1.64 -13.27
C LEU A 104 -9.38 -0.40 -14.10
N ARG A 105 -10.64 0.04 -14.07
CA ARG A 105 -11.06 1.28 -14.73
C ARG A 105 -10.34 2.49 -14.13
N GLN A 106 -10.35 2.61 -12.81
CA GLN A 106 -9.68 3.70 -12.09
C GLN A 106 -8.18 3.74 -12.35
N LEU A 107 -7.52 2.57 -12.42
CA LEU A 107 -6.11 2.46 -12.79
C LEU A 107 -5.83 3.04 -14.18
N GLU A 108 -6.68 2.72 -15.15
CA GLU A 108 -6.51 3.20 -16.53
C GLU A 108 -6.80 4.70 -16.65
N GLU A 109 -7.81 5.21 -15.95
CA GLU A 109 -8.11 6.65 -15.86
C GLU A 109 -6.95 7.42 -15.21
N ALA A 110 -6.41 6.93 -14.10
CA ALA A 110 -5.26 7.50 -13.44
C ALA A 110 -4.02 7.51 -14.33
N ARG A 111 -3.81 6.42 -15.11
CA ARG A 111 -2.72 6.32 -16.09
C ARG A 111 -2.84 7.38 -17.17
N LYS A 112 -4.03 7.58 -17.72
CA LYS A 112 -4.29 8.62 -18.73
C LYS A 112 -4.13 10.03 -18.17
N ALA A 113 -4.48 10.24 -16.91
CA ALA A 113 -4.36 11.52 -16.22
C ALA A 113 -2.94 11.81 -15.69
N GLY A 114 -1.98 10.89 -15.84
CA GLY A 114 -0.62 11.04 -15.31
C GLY A 114 -0.55 11.06 -13.77
N GLN A 115 -1.53 10.44 -13.11
CA GLN A 115 -1.60 10.36 -11.64
C GLN A 115 -0.68 9.28 -11.08
N GLU A 116 -0.41 9.35 -9.77
CA GLU A 116 0.32 8.32 -9.04
C GLU A 116 -0.43 6.97 -9.09
N LEU A 117 0.19 5.94 -9.68
CA LEU A 117 -0.46 4.65 -9.92
C LEU A 117 -0.34 3.64 -8.78
N ARG A 118 0.45 3.95 -7.75
CA ARG A 118 0.81 3.00 -6.69
C ARG A 118 -0.44 2.44 -6.00
N PHE A 119 -1.31 3.32 -5.51
CA PHE A 119 -2.56 2.93 -4.86
C PHE A 119 -3.42 2.03 -5.75
N TYR A 120 -3.62 2.38 -7.02
CA TYR A 120 -4.46 1.62 -7.94
C TYR A 120 -3.87 0.24 -8.27
N LYS A 121 -2.54 0.13 -8.36
CA LYS A 121 -1.85 -1.16 -8.51
C LYS A 121 -2.06 -2.04 -7.28
N GLU A 122 -1.83 -1.52 -6.08
CA GLU A 122 -2.02 -2.29 -4.84
C GLU A 122 -3.48 -2.73 -4.65
N LYS A 123 -4.44 -1.85 -4.97
CA LYS A 123 -5.87 -2.18 -4.96
C LYS A 123 -6.18 -3.37 -5.88
N LYS A 124 -5.67 -3.36 -7.12
CA LYS A 124 -5.81 -4.48 -8.06
C LYS A 124 -5.17 -5.76 -7.51
N GLU A 125 -3.95 -5.70 -6.98
CA GLU A 125 -3.23 -6.87 -6.46
C GLU A 125 -3.98 -7.50 -5.27
N ILE A 126 -4.47 -6.70 -4.31
CA ILE A 126 -5.26 -7.20 -3.16
C ILE A 126 -6.54 -7.91 -3.63
N LEU A 127 -7.28 -7.33 -4.58
CA LEU A 127 -8.51 -7.92 -5.11
C LEU A 127 -8.23 -9.21 -5.90
N SER A 128 -7.13 -9.23 -6.67
CA SER A 128 -6.71 -10.42 -7.43
C SER A 128 -6.28 -11.55 -6.50
N LEU A 129 -5.57 -11.21 -5.41
CA LEU A 129 -5.19 -12.14 -4.36
C LEU A 129 -6.42 -12.73 -3.67
N ALA A 130 -7.40 -11.89 -3.31
CA ALA A 130 -8.66 -12.34 -2.72
C ALA A 130 -9.42 -13.33 -3.64
N LEU A 131 -9.54 -13.03 -4.93
CA LEU A 131 -10.15 -13.94 -5.90
C LEU A 131 -9.38 -15.27 -5.98
N THR A 132 -8.05 -15.21 -6.07
CA THR A 132 -7.21 -16.40 -6.14
C THR A 132 -7.42 -17.28 -4.91
N GLN A 133 -7.50 -16.71 -3.71
CA GLN A 133 -7.76 -17.45 -2.48
C GLN A 133 -9.15 -18.10 -2.46
N ILE A 134 -10.18 -17.43 -3.00
CA ILE A 134 -11.53 -18.02 -3.11
C ILE A 134 -11.55 -19.21 -4.09
N TYR A 135 -10.90 -19.09 -5.25
CA TYR A 135 -10.88 -20.17 -6.25
C TYR A 135 -9.89 -21.29 -5.93
N SER A 136 -8.89 -21.02 -5.08
CA SER A 136 -7.93 -22.03 -4.62
C SER A 136 -8.46 -22.87 -3.45
N ASP A 137 -9.60 -22.49 -2.88
CA ASP A 137 -10.32 -23.24 -1.86
C ASP A 137 -11.60 -23.81 -2.49
N PRO A 138 -11.50 -24.79 -3.42
CA PRO A 138 -12.68 -25.48 -3.92
C PRO A 138 -13.27 -26.21 -2.72
N ASP A 139 -14.46 -25.79 -2.32
CA ASP A 139 -15.28 -26.48 -1.35
C ASP A 139 -15.28 -28.00 -1.65
N PRO A 140 -14.70 -28.86 -0.78
CA PRO A 140 -14.71 -30.30 -1.00
C PRO A 140 -16.13 -30.91 -0.85
N SER A 141 -17.15 -30.10 -0.58
CA SER A 141 -18.54 -30.53 -0.44
C SER A 141 -19.43 -30.24 -1.65
N SER A 142 -18.90 -29.71 -2.75
CA SER A 142 -19.64 -29.69 -4.02
C SER A 142 -19.54 -31.06 -4.71
N PRO A 143 -20.64 -31.82 -4.85
CA PRO A 143 -20.61 -33.05 -5.62
C PRO A 143 -20.44 -32.66 -7.09
N SER A 144 -19.20 -32.68 -7.58
CA SER A 144 -18.95 -32.68 -9.02
C SER A 144 -19.68 -33.89 -9.59
N ASP A 145 -20.56 -33.64 -10.56
CA ASP A 145 -21.42 -34.60 -11.26
C ASP A 145 -20.62 -35.72 -12.00
N ASP A 146 -19.30 -35.77 -11.83
CA ASP A 146 -18.41 -36.74 -12.46
C ASP A 146 -18.35 -38.09 -11.71
N GLN A 147 -18.93 -38.20 -10.50
CA GLN A 147 -18.92 -39.46 -9.74
C GLN A 147 -20.00 -40.48 -10.15
N LEU A 148 -21.00 -40.10 -10.96
CA LEU A 148 -22.00 -41.07 -11.45
C LEU A 148 -21.46 -42.01 -12.54
N SER A 149 -20.27 -41.77 -13.09
CA SER A 149 -19.71 -42.61 -14.17
C SER A 149 -18.84 -43.77 -13.68
N LEU A 150 -18.26 -43.69 -12.48
CA LEU A 150 -17.36 -44.74 -11.96
C LEU A 150 -18.11 -45.87 -11.22
N ALA A 151 -19.26 -45.60 -10.61
CA ALA A 151 -20.09 -46.64 -10.00
C ALA A 151 -20.78 -47.56 -11.04
N ALA A 152 -20.91 -47.09 -12.30
CA ALA A 152 -21.46 -47.89 -13.40
C ALA A 152 -20.47 -48.88 -14.01
N LEU A 153 -19.17 -48.79 -13.68
CA LEU A 153 -18.12 -49.63 -14.27
C LEU A 153 -17.65 -50.80 -13.37
N CYS A 154 -18.03 -50.84 -12.09
CA CYS A 154 -17.75 -51.97 -11.19
C CYS A 154 -18.85 -53.06 -11.23
N GLY A 155 -19.55 -53.18 -12.35
CA GLY A 155 -20.66 -54.09 -12.56
C GLY A 155 -20.38 -55.22 -13.57
N TYR A 156 -19.14 -55.65 -13.76
CA TYR A 156 -18.82 -56.88 -14.52
C TYR A 156 -17.47 -57.46 -14.07
N HIS A 157 -17.46 -58.40 -13.12
CA HIS A 157 -17.06 -59.80 -13.33
C HIS A 157 -17.07 -60.58 -12.01
#